data_AF-C7N277-F1
#
_entry.id   AF-C7N277-F1
#
_cell.length_a   1.000
_cell.length_b   1.000
_cell.length_c   1.000
_cell.angle_alpha   90.00
_cell.angle_beta   90.00
_cell.angle_gamma   90.00
#
_symmetry.space_group_name_H-M   'P 1'
#
loop_
_entity.id
_entity.type
_entity.pdbx_description
1 polymer ?
#
loop_
_entity_poly.entity_id
_entity_poly.type
_entity_poly.pdbx_seq_one_letter_code
_entity_poly.pdbx_strand_id
1 'polypeptide(L)'
;MNTEKFIVDAFEDLMRDHPFDCITVDMILNLSGVSRSTFYRHFSSKYELMGAFYRSEIDKLTTDRDMSWRIALRETTEFVKKNYSFFNKAVRIDGEESFMSFLYGYSYDFYSQGYLLAHETTIIPADIQVALEFLCSGHIFALQKWIERGCDIPTRDMGDYLYELIPERIRETLM
;
A
#
# COMPACT_ATOMS: atom_id res chain seq x y z
N MET A 1 -0.43 -1.01 26.06
CA MET A 1 -0.89 0.22 25.38
C MET A 1 -0.29 0.22 23.98
N ASN A 2 -1.10 0.13 22.93
CA ASN A 2 -0.59 0.05 21.56
C ASN A 2 -0.23 1.45 21.05
N THR A 3 0.97 1.92 21.42
CA THR A 3 1.44 3.28 21.08
C THR A 3 1.67 3.46 19.58
N GLU A 4 1.92 2.37 18.84
CA GLU A 4 1.97 2.38 17.38
C GLU A 4 0.62 2.80 16.80
N LYS A 5 -0.47 2.17 17.27
CA LYS A 5 -1.83 2.54 16.85
C LYS A 5 -2.16 4.01 17.08
N PHE A 6 -1.76 4.58 18.22
CA PHE A 6 -1.99 6.02 18.47
C PHE A 6 -1.23 6.93 17.51
N ILE A 7 -0.04 6.52 17.07
CA ILE A 7 0.73 7.26 16.05
C ILE A 7 0.04 7.17 14.70
N VAL A 8 -0.42 5.98 14.29
CA VAL A 8 -1.12 5.76 13.02
C VAL A 8 -2.46 6.51 12.99
N ASP A 9 -3.27 6.41 14.04
CA ASP A 9 -4.57 7.08 14.13
C ASP A 9 -4.40 8.62 14.07
N ALA A 10 -3.42 9.18 14.79
CA ALA A 10 -3.11 10.61 14.72
C ALA A 10 -2.62 11.04 13.33
N PHE A 11 -1.84 10.19 12.67
CA PHE A 11 -1.37 10.46 11.32
C PHE A 11 -2.51 10.40 10.29
N GLU A 12 -3.43 9.44 10.43
CA GLU A 12 -4.66 9.36 9.63
C GLU A 12 -5.49 10.64 9.77
N ASP A 13 -5.69 11.13 11.00
CA ASP A 13 -6.42 12.39 11.25
C ASP A 13 -5.73 13.58 10.57
N LEU A 14 -4.41 13.69 10.68
CA LEU A 14 -3.65 14.77 10.02
C LEU A 14 -3.72 14.68 8.49
N MET A 15 -3.73 13.47 7.91
CA MET A 15 -3.85 13.25 6.47
C MET A 15 -5.22 13.66 5.90
N ARG A 16 -6.26 13.83 6.73
CA ARG A 16 -7.55 14.36 6.30
C ARG A 16 -7.51 15.85 6.01
N ASP A 17 -6.73 16.60 6.78
CA ASP A 17 -6.70 18.07 6.74
C ASP A 17 -5.42 18.65 6.13
N HIS A 18 -4.37 17.83 5.97
CA HIS A 18 -3.06 18.28 5.52
C HIS A 18 -2.49 17.38 4.43
N PRO A 19 -1.88 17.96 3.36
CA PRO A 19 -1.01 17.19 2.48
C PRO A 19 0.15 16.57 3.27
N PHE A 20 0.53 15.33 2.94
CA PHE A 20 1.62 14.59 3.61
C PHE A 20 2.91 15.42 3.83
N ASP A 21 3.26 16.26 2.87
CA ASP A 21 4.47 17.08 2.92
C ASP A 21 4.45 18.10 4.06
N CYS A 22 3.26 18.62 4.40
CA CYS A 22 3.04 19.56 5.48
C CYS A 22 3.02 18.90 6.86
N ILE A 23 2.78 17.58 6.91
CA ILE A 23 2.74 16.84 8.18
C ILE A 23 4.18 16.66 8.70
N THR A 24 4.42 17.14 9.93
CA THR A 24 5.70 16.99 10.63
C THR A 24 5.60 15.94 11.73
N VAL A 25 6.75 15.39 12.13
CA VAL A 25 6.81 14.50 13.30
C VAL A 25 6.23 15.21 14.54
N ASP A 26 6.52 16.50 14.73
CA ASP A 26 5.99 17.25 15.88
C ASP A 26 4.47 17.36 15.89
N MET A 27 3.82 17.55 14.73
CA MET A 27 2.36 17.51 14.64
C MET A 27 1.79 16.16 15.08
N ILE A 28 2.43 15.06 14.65
CA ILE A 28 2.03 13.70 15.01
C ILE A 28 2.21 13.46 16.51
N LEU A 29 3.35 13.88 17.09
CA LEU A 29 3.61 13.76 18.53
C LEU A 29 2.60 14.54 19.37
N ASN A 30 2.28 15.77 18.95
CA ASN A 30 1.31 16.62 19.63
C ASN A 30 -0.09 16.03 19.63
N LEU A 31 -0.52 15.41 18.53
CA LEU A 31 -1.85 14.83 18.42
C LEU A 31 -1.96 13.45 19.09
N SER A 32 -0.96 12.58 18.91
CA SER A 32 -0.94 11.22 19.49
C SER A 32 -0.60 11.16 20.98
N GLY A 33 0.02 12.22 21.53
CA GLY A 33 0.47 12.28 22.91
C GLY A 33 1.68 11.39 23.24
N VAL A 34 2.36 10.84 22.23
CA VAL A 34 3.55 9.99 22.42
C VAL A 34 4.84 10.82 22.46
N SER A 35 5.89 10.28 23.10
CA SER A 35 7.21 10.92 23.06
C SER A 35 7.90 10.73 21.71
N ARG A 36 8.79 11.65 21.34
CA ARG A 36 9.65 11.51 20.15
C ARG A 36 10.46 10.20 20.15
N SER A 37 10.98 9.78 21.31
CA SER A 37 11.68 8.50 21.46
C SER A 37 10.77 7.29 21.21
N THR A 38 9.48 7.40 21.54
CA THR A 38 8.49 6.35 21.25
C THR A 38 8.14 6.30 19.77
N PHE A 39 8.03 7.46 19.11
CA PHE A 39 7.86 7.50 17.65
C PHE A 39 9.01 6.76 16.94
N TYR A 40 10.26 7.13 17.22
CA TYR A 40 11.42 6.51 16.55
C TYR A 40 11.71 5.06 16.97
N ARG A 41 11.03 4.55 18.00
CA ARG A 41 11.04 3.11 18.31
C ARG A 41 10.16 2.32 17.35
N HIS A 42 9.13 2.94 16.80
CA HIS A 42 8.16 2.31 15.89
C HIS A 42 8.42 2.67 14.43
N PHE A 43 8.82 3.91 14.15
CA PHE A 43 9.01 4.43 12.80
C PHE A 43 10.30 5.26 12.73
N SER A 44 11.25 4.82 11.91
CA SER A 44 12.47 5.54 11.57
C SER A 44 12.19 6.90 10.92
N SER A 45 11.05 7.05 10.23
CA SER A 45 10.64 8.29 9.58
C SER A 45 9.13 8.38 9.38
N LYS A 46 8.63 9.58 9.00
CA LYS A 46 7.23 9.74 8.57
C LYS A 46 6.90 9.00 7.26
N TYR A 47 7.91 8.59 6.48
CA TYR A 47 7.72 7.79 5.26
C TYR A 47 7.44 6.33 5.60
N GLU A 48 8.12 5.79 6.61
CA GLU A 48 7.82 4.44 7.13
C GLU A 48 6.41 4.39 7.72
N LEU A 49 6.03 5.43 8.48
CA LEU A 49 4.67 5.58 8.99
C LEU A 49 3.63 5.64 7.85
N MET A 50 3.96 6.24 6.71
CA MET A 50 3.09 6.23 5.54
C MET A 50 2.89 4.82 4.97
N GLY A 51 3.90 3.98 5.00
CA GLY A 51 3.77 2.56 4.67
C GLY A 51 2.82 1.83 5.61
N ALA A 52 2.97 2.04 6.92
CA ALA A 52 2.06 1.46 7.92
C ALA A 52 0.61 1.97 7.76
N PHE A 53 0.44 3.26 7.49
CA PHE A 53 -0.85 3.85 7.18
C PHE A 53 -1.46 3.26 5.90
N TYR A 54 -0.69 3.18 4.81
CA TYR A 54 -1.12 2.56 3.56
C TYR A 54 -1.59 1.12 3.78
N ARG A 55 -0.80 0.32 4.50
CA ARG A 55 -1.19 -1.05 4.89
C ARG A 55 -2.52 -1.05 5.62
N SER A 56 -2.71 -0.18 6.60
CA SER A 56 -3.97 -0.10 7.34
C SER A 56 -5.18 0.28 6.47
N GLU A 57 -5.00 1.14 5.47
CA GLU A 57 -6.06 1.53 4.54
C GLU A 57 -6.41 0.38 3.58
N ILE A 58 -5.41 -0.31 3.04
CA ILE A 58 -5.66 -1.45 2.16
C ILE A 58 -6.25 -2.63 2.94
N ASP A 59 -5.74 -2.94 4.12
CA ASP A 59 -6.28 -4.02 4.96
C ASP A 59 -7.76 -3.78 5.31
N LYS A 60 -8.17 -2.52 5.55
CA LYS A 60 -9.60 -2.16 5.75
C LYS A 60 -10.46 -2.51 4.53
N LEU A 61 -9.92 -2.31 3.32
CA LEU A 61 -10.61 -2.62 2.06
C LEU A 61 -10.69 -4.13 1.79
N THR A 62 -9.68 -4.89 2.20
CA THR A 62 -9.59 -6.33 1.90
C THR A 62 -10.13 -7.23 3.02
N THR A 63 -10.46 -6.67 4.19
CA THR A 63 -11.06 -7.42 5.31
C THR A 63 -12.53 -7.76 5.05
N ASP A 64 -13.21 -6.98 4.21
CA ASP A 64 -14.57 -7.28 3.77
C ASP A 64 -14.53 -8.36 2.66
N ARG A 65 -14.90 -9.61 3.02
CA ARG A 65 -14.89 -10.76 2.10
C ARG A 65 -15.87 -10.61 0.93
N ASP A 66 -16.81 -9.67 1.01
CA ASP A 66 -17.76 -9.39 -0.07
C ASP A 66 -17.20 -8.38 -1.09
N MET A 67 -16.04 -7.75 -0.81
CA MET A 67 -15.43 -6.79 -1.72
C MET A 67 -14.62 -7.51 -2.81
N SER A 68 -15.08 -7.44 -4.06
CA SER A 68 -14.31 -7.98 -5.18
C SER A 68 -12.94 -7.30 -5.28
N TRP A 69 -11.88 -8.05 -5.58
CA TRP A 69 -10.52 -7.52 -5.76
C TRP A 69 -10.42 -6.38 -6.80
N ARG A 70 -11.33 -6.37 -7.78
CA ARG A 70 -11.47 -5.25 -8.73
C ARG A 70 -11.82 -3.94 -8.03
N ILE A 71 -12.69 -3.97 -7.02
CA ILE A 71 -13.03 -2.79 -6.21
C ILE A 71 -11.82 -2.36 -5.38
N ALA A 72 -11.14 -3.29 -4.71
CA ALA A 72 -9.95 -2.98 -3.91
C ALA A 72 -8.85 -2.26 -4.73
N LEU A 73 -8.61 -2.69 -5.97
CA LEU A 73 -7.67 -2.02 -6.87
C LEU A 73 -8.14 -0.63 -7.32
N ARG A 74 -9.45 -0.44 -7.56
CA ARG A 74 -10.01 0.89 -7.85
C ARG A 74 -9.83 1.84 -6.66
N GLU A 75 -10.17 1.41 -5.45
CA GLU A 75 -9.98 2.20 -4.24
C GLU A 75 -8.49 2.51 -3.99
N THR A 76 -7.60 1.56 -4.28
CA THR A 76 -6.14 1.78 -4.21
C THR A 76 -5.71 2.91 -5.15
N THR A 77 -6.17 2.90 -6.40
CA THR A 77 -5.83 3.97 -7.36
C THR A 77 -6.43 5.32 -6.96
N GLU A 78 -7.62 5.34 -6.35
CA GLU A 78 -8.22 6.56 -5.80
C GLU A 78 -7.39 7.10 -4.63
N PHE A 79 -6.96 6.23 -3.72
CA PHE A 79 -6.06 6.59 -2.62
C PHE A 79 -4.76 7.20 -3.14
N VAL A 80 -4.15 6.60 -4.17
CA VAL A 80 -2.93 7.14 -4.80
C VAL A 80 -3.17 8.53 -5.38
N LYS A 81 -4.28 8.74 -6.10
CA LYS A 81 -4.62 10.04 -6.69
C LYS A 81 -4.89 11.10 -5.63
N LYS A 82 -5.67 10.77 -4.59
CA LYS A 82 -5.98 11.66 -3.47
C LYS A 82 -4.70 12.14 -2.77
N ASN A 83 -3.70 11.27 -2.69
CA ASN A 83 -2.41 11.54 -2.04
C ASN A 83 -1.27 11.79 -3.03
N TYR A 84 -1.59 12.25 -4.25
CA TYR A 84 -0.65 12.35 -5.38
C TYR A 84 0.66 13.09 -5.04
N SER A 85 0.62 14.15 -4.24
CA SER A 85 1.83 14.91 -3.87
C SER A 85 2.88 14.06 -3.15
N PHE A 86 2.43 13.13 -2.29
CA PHE A 86 3.30 12.16 -1.64
C PHE A 86 3.83 11.17 -2.67
N PHE A 87 2.92 10.50 -3.40
CA PHE A 87 3.27 9.41 -4.30
C PHE A 87 4.20 9.88 -5.43
N ASN A 88 4.00 11.07 -5.99
CA ASN A 88 4.88 11.66 -7.02
C ASN A 88 6.30 11.95 -6.51
N LYS A 89 6.49 12.15 -5.20
CA LYS A 89 7.84 12.21 -4.60
C LYS A 89 8.37 10.82 -4.33
N ALA A 90 7.53 9.95 -3.76
CA ALA A 90 7.89 8.58 -3.39
C ALA A 90 8.39 7.76 -4.58
N VAL A 91 7.77 7.88 -5.76
CA VAL A 91 8.20 7.20 -7.00
C VAL A 91 9.59 7.63 -7.51
N ARG A 92 10.13 8.74 -7.03
CA ARG A 92 11.45 9.27 -7.45
C ARG A 92 12.57 8.88 -6.47
N ILE A 93 12.23 8.21 -5.38
CA ILE A 93 13.18 7.75 -4.37
C ILE A 93 13.50 6.29 -4.69
N ASP A 94 14.74 6.04 -5.08
CA ASP A 94 15.27 4.70 -5.29
C ASP A 94 15.88 4.14 -4.01
N GLY A 95 15.89 2.80 -3.88
CA GLY A 95 16.55 2.09 -2.79
C GLY A 95 15.69 1.01 -2.12
N GLU A 96 16.33 0.14 -1.34
CA GLU A 96 15.65 -0.96 -0.62
C GLU A 96 14.64 -0.43 0.42
N GLU A 97 14.92 0.73 1.02
CA GLU A 97 14.03 1.41 1.97
C GLU A 97 13.00 2.33 1.28
N SER A 98 12.92 2.31 -0.06
CA SER A 98 11.95 3.13 -0.77
C SER A 98 10.52 2.67 -0.53
N PHE A 99 9.57 3.59 -0.68
CA PHE A 99 8.16 3.24 -0.61
C PHE A 99 7.72 2.27 -1.72
N MET A 100 8.39 2.29 -2.89
CA MET A 100 8.12 1.33 -3.97
C MET A 100 8.58 -0.08 -3.59
N SER A 101 9.73 -0.23 -2.93
CA SER A 101 10.18 -1.51 -2.35
C SER A 101 9.23 -2.00 -1.26
N PHE A 102 8.74 -1.10 -0.40
CA PHE A 102 7.69 -1.41 0.55
C PHE A 102 6.41 -1.93 -0.13
N LEU A 103 5.91 -1.23 -1.16
CA LEU A 103 4.71 -1.64 -1.89
C LEU A 103 4.87 -3.01 -2.55
N TYR A 104 6.05 -3.27 -3.13
CA TYR A 104 6.36 -4.57 -3.71
C TYR A 104 6.27 -5.67 -2.65
N GLY A 105 6.99 -5.52 -1.53
CA GLY A 105 7.03 -6.52 -0.46
C GLY A 105 5.64 -6.75 0.15
N TYR A 106 4.90 -5.67 0.43
CA TYR A 106 3.54 -5.75 0.94
C TYR A 106 2.60 -6.48 -0.04
N SER A 107 2.64 -6.13 -1.32
CA SER A 107 1.80 -6.77 -2.34
C SER A 107 2.16 -8.25 -2.51
N TYR A 108 3.45 -8.56 -2.52
CA TYR A 108 3.93 -9.94 -2.64
C TYR A 108 3.48 -10.80 -1.46
N ASP A 109 3.64 -10.31 -0.24
CA ASP A 109 3.17 -10.98 0.97
C ASP A 109 1.65 -11.17 0.96
N PHE A 110 0.91 -10.14 0.53
CA PHE A 110 -0.54 -10.18 0.42
C PHE A 110 -1.00 -11.28 -0.55
N TYR A 111 -0.50 -11.28 -1.79
CA TYR A 111 -0.89 -12.29 -2.78
C TYR A 111 -0.42 -13.69 -2.38
N SER A 112 0.75 -13.79 -1.76
CA SER A 112 1.28 -15.05 -1.20
C SER A 112 0.32 -15.62 -0.15
N GLN A 113 -0.12 -14.81 0.81
CA GLN A 113 -1.06 -15.23 1.84
C GLN A 113 -2.42 -15.64 1.25
N GLY A 114 -2.93 -14.88 0.28
CA GLY A 114 -4.16 -15.23 -0.44
C GLY A 114 -4.05 -16.60 -1.12
N TYR A 115 -2.94 -16.86 -1.82
CA TYR A 115 -2.68 -18.16 -2.45
C TYR A 115 -2.64 -19.31 -1.43
N LEU A 116 -1.87 -19.13 -0.35
CA LEU A 116 -1.71 -20.15 0.69
C LEU A 116 -3.04 -20.50 1.36
N LEU A 117 -3.86 -19.49 1.64
CA LEU A 117 -5.18 -19.67 2.25
C LEU A 117 -6.15 -20.39 1.29
N ALA A 118 -6.25 -19.94 0.03
CA ALA A 118 -7.16 -20.50 -0.95
C ALA A 118 -6.88 -21.98 -1.29
N HIS A 119 -5.61 -22.39 -1.17
CA HIS A 119 -5.17 -23.76 -1.46
C HIS A 119 -4.89 -24.62 -0.21
N GLU A 120 -5.15 -24.09 0.99
CA GLU A 120 -4.88 -24.76 2.28
C GLU A 120 -3.46 -25.34 2.37
N THR A 121 -2.46 -24.58 1.90
CA THR A 121 -1.06 -24.99 1.81
C THR A 121 -0.14 -24.04 2.57
N THR A 122 1.10 -24.47 2.83
CA THR A 122 2.18 -23.65 3.41
C THR A 122 3.33 -23.41 2.43
N ILE A 123 3.23 -23.95 1.21
CA ILE A 123 4.28 -23.88 0.19
C ILE A 123 3.71 -23.23 -1.06
N ILE A 124 4.44 -22.24 -1.59
CA ILE A 124 4.17 -21.63 -2.89
C ILE A 124 5.01 -22.37 -3.95
N PRO A 125 4.38 -23.01 -4.95
CA PRO A 125 5.10 -23.66 -6.05
C PRO A 125 5.94 -22.65 -6.85
N ALA A 126 7.03 -23.12 -7.47
CA ALA A 126 7.98 -22.24 -8.18
C ALA A 126 7.33 -21.46 -9.33
N ASP A 127 6.38 -22.04 -10.04
CA ASP A 127 5.67 -21.38 -11.14
C ASP A 127 4.71 -20.28 -10.65
N ILE A 128 4.13 -20.46 -9.45
CA ILE A 128 3.33 -19.45 -8.76
C ILE A 128 4.21 -18.34 -8.22
N GLN A 129 5.36 -18.66 -7.63
CA GLN A 129 6.33 -17.68 -7.19
C GLN A 129 6.74 -16.74 -8.34
N VAL A 130 7.11 -17.30 -9.50
CA VAL A 130 7.43 -16.51 -10.70
C VAL A 130 6.23 -15.67 -11.17
N ALA A 131 5.01 -16.19 -11.02
CA ALA A 131 3.79 -15.42 -11.32
C ALA A 131 3.63 -14.19 -10.42
N LEU A 132 3.86 -14.37 -9.12
CA LEU A 132 3.74 -13.32 -8.11
C LEU A 132 4.81 -12.25 -8.29
N GLU A 133 6.05 -12.66 -8.54
CA GLU A 133 7.17 -11.76 -8.84
C GLU A 133 6.86 -10.90 -10.08
N PHE A 134 6.38 -11.52 -11.16
CA PHE A 134 5.98 -10.82 -12.38
C PHE A 134 4.81 -9.86 -12.14
N LEU A 135 3.76 -10.34 -11.46
CA LEU A 135 2.58 -9.55 -11.14
C LEU A 135 2.93 -8.31 -10.32
N CYS A 136 3.64 -8.49 -9.21
CA CYS A 136 4.01 -7.40 -8.32
C CYS A 136 4.93 -6.41 -9.02
N SER A 137 5.96 -6.89 -9.73
CA SER A 137 6.87 -6.02 -10.47
C SER A 137 6.13 -5.21 -11.54
N GLY A 138 5.26 -5.87 -12.31
CA GLY A 138 4.47 -5.23 -13.36
C GLY A 138 3.49 -4.19 -12.81
N HIS A 139 2.77 -4.50 -11.73
CA HIS A 139 1.83 -3.59 -11.10
C HIS A 139 2.52 -2.36 -10.51
N ILE A 140 3.61 -2.55 -9.76
CA ILE A 140 4.36 -1.43 -9.17
C ILE A 140 4.93 -0.54 -10.27
N PHE A 141 5.49 -1.13 -11.33
CA PHE A 141 5.99 -0.36 -12.48
C PHE A 141 4.87 0.41 -13.19
N ALA A 142 3.72 -0.21 -13.45
CA ALA A 142 2.58 0.43 -14.09
C ALA A 142 2.04 1.59 -13.23
N LEU A 143 1.92 1.38 -11.92
CA LEU A 143 1.50 2.40 -10.96
C LEU A 143 2.48 3.57 -10.92
N GLN A 144 3.79 3.29 -10.86
CA GLN A 144 4.84 4.31 -10.92
C GLN A 144 4.72 5.15 -12.20
N LYS A 145 4.59 4.51 -13.37
CA LYS A 145 4.46 5.24 -14.64
C LYS A 145 3.20 6.07 -14.72
N TRP A 146 2.09 5.57 -14.18
CA TRP A 146 0.85 6.33 -14.11
C TRP A 146 0.99 7.56 -13.20
N ILE A 147 1.63 7.43 -12.03
CA ILE A 147 1.95 8.56 -11.14
C ILE A 147 2.87 9.56 -11.84
N GLU A 148 3.96 9.11 -12.47
CA GLU A 148 4.91 9.99 -13.17
C GLU A 148 4.25 10.82 -14.30
N ARG A 149 3.19 10.29 -14.92
CA ARG A 149 2.40 10.98 -15.96
C ARG A 149 1.32 11.91 -15.39
N GLY A 150 1.24 12.07 -14.07
CA GLY A 150 0.23 12.91 -13.42
C GLY A 150 -1.09 12.21 -13.15
N CYS A 151 -1.11 10.87 -13.15
CA CYS A 151 -2.31 10.04 -13.11
C CYS A 151 -3.28 10.46 -14.22
N ASP A 152 -2.80 10.30 -15.47
CA ASP A 152 -3.44 10.70 -16.73
C ASP A 152 -4.60 9.79 -17.13
N ILE A 153 -4.57 8.52 -16.72
CA ILE A 153 -5.69 7.58 -16.81
C ILE A 153 -6.64 7.80 -15.61
N PRO A 154 -7.98 7.81 -15.78
CA PRO A 154 -8.92 7.85 -14.66
C PRO A 154 -8.67 6.72 -13.65
N THR A 155 -8.83 7.01 -12.36
CA THR A 155 -8.52 6.07 -11.26
C THR A 155 -9.25 4.73 -11.45
N ARG A 156 -10.55 4.78 -11.68
CA ARG A 156 -11.38 3.59 -11.98
C ARG A 156 -10.81 2.74 -13.11
N ASP A 157 -10.43 3.35 -14.23
CA ASP A 157 -9.93 2.63 -15.41
C ASP A 157 -8.55 2.03 -15.13
N MET A 158 -7.68 2.75 -14.43
CA MET A 158 -6.38 2.24 -14.00
C MET A 158 -6.54 1.02 -13.07
N GLY A 159 -7.46 1.09 -12.09
CA GLY A 159 -7.75 -0.05 -11.21
C GLY A 159 -8.30 -1.26 -11.97
N ASP A 160 -9.13 -1.01 -12.98
CA ASP A 160 -9.66 -2.05 -13.87
C ASP A 160 -8.56 -2.72 -14.71
N TYR A 161 -7.64 -1.93 -15.27
CA TYR A 161 -6.50 -2.46 -16.03
C TYR A 161 -5.56 -3.29 -15.14
N LEU A 162 -5.27 -2.82 -13.92
CA LEU A 162 -4.49 -3.61 -12.96
C LEU A 162 -5.18 -4.94 -12.64
N TYR A 163 -6.50 -4.96 -12.47
CA TYR A 163 -7.23 -6.20 -12.22
C TYR A 163 -7.16 -7.18 -13.40
N GLU A 164 -7.24 -6.68 -14.62
CA GLU A 164 -7.18 -7.48 -15.85
C GLU A 164 -5.80 -8.10 -16.09
N LEU A 165 -4.74 -7.45 -15.61
CA LEU A 165 -3.36 -7.92 -15.69
C LEU A 165 -3.03 -9.05 -14.69
N ILE A 166 -3.90 -9.33 -13.72
CA ILE A 166 -3.69 -10.43 -12.77
C ILE A 166 -3.75 -11.77 -13.52
N PRO A 167 -2.71 -12.63 -13.44
CA PRO A 167 -2.75 -13.96 -14.03
C PRO A 167 -3.92 -14.77 -13.49
N GLU A 168 -4.59 -15.54 -14.34
CA GLU A 168 -5.77 -16.36 -13.96
C GLU A 168 -5.49 -17.25 -12.75
N ARG A 169 -4.35 -17.95 -12.74
CA ARG A 169 -3.84 -18.78 -11.63
C ARG A 169 -3.67 -18.06 -10.29
N ILE A 170 -3.59 -16.73 -10.28
CA ILE A 170 -3.58 -15.91 -9.04
C ILE A 170 -4.98 -15.33 -8.79
N ARG A 171 -5.72 -14.98 -9.85
CA ARG A 171 -7.06 -14.42 -9.73
C ARG A 171 -8.03 -15.38 -9.02
N GLU A 172 -7.88 -16.68 -9.25
CA GLU A 172 -8.68 -17.72 -8.60
C GLU A 172 -8.48 -17.78 -7.07
N THR A 173 -7.36 -17.24 -6.56
CA THR A 173 -7.06 -17.22 -5.11
C THR A 173 -7.52 -15.94 -4.41
N LEU A 174 -8.17 -15.03 -5.14
CA LEU A 174 -8.64 -13.74 -4.66
C LEU A 174 -10.16 -13.74 -4.42
N MET A 175 -10.75 -14.93 -4.26
CA MET A 175 -12.18 -15.18 -4.00
C MET A 175 -12.45 -15.48 -2.53
#